data_AF-A0A7W1V1N1-F1
#
_entry.id   AF-A0A7W1V1N1-F1
#
_cell.length_a   1.000
_cell.length_b   1.000
_cell.length_c   1.000
_cell.angle_alpha   90.00
_cell.angle_beta   90.00
_cell.angle_gamma   90.00
#
_symmetry.space_group_name_H-M   'P 1'
#
loop_
_entity.id
_entity.type
_entity.pdbx_description
1 polymer ?
#
loop_
_entity_poly.entity_id
_entity_poly.type
_entity_poly.pdbx_seq_one_letter_code
_entity_poly.pdbx_strand_id
1 'polypeptide(L)'
;LVYTLCIYENTTGQTWDLSGNAIAVGDYLGTTNAQPLIIKTQLTQPINFHTNNTQRMTITSGGLVGIGTTNPIHKLDINDGNINLVTFTRGYMISKEFVLWHNGNARNIYVGQSAGNATSSGTNNTFVGNRAGNSNTVGYQNTFST
;
A
#
# COMPACT_ATOMS: atom_id res chain seq x y z
N LEU A 1 22.47 19.36 -30.13
CA LEU A 1 22.98 18.52 -29.02
C LEU A 1 21.83 17.62 -28.59
N VAL A 2 21.86 16.36 -29.02
CA VAL A 2 20.81 15.38 -28.69
C VAL A 2 21.23 14.72 -27.38
N TYR A 3 20.44 14.90 -26.31
CA TYR A 3 20.65 14.16 -25.06
C TYR A 3 19.95 12.81 -25.19
N THR A 4 20.60 11.83 -25.84
CA THR A 4 20.09 10.45 -25.85
C THR A 4 20.68 9.70 -24.65
N LEU A 5 19.79 9.08 -23.88
CA LEU A 5 20.09 8.27 -22.69
C LEU A 5 20.98 7.07 -23.05
N CYS A 6 22.20 7.00 -22.53
CA CYS A 6 23.04 5.80 -22.59
C CYS A 6 22.52 4.75 -21.59
N ILE A 7 21.93 3.67 -22.11
CA ILE A 7 21.75 2.41 -21.39
C ILE A 7 22.97 1.57 -21.74
N TYR A 8 23.92 1.44 -20.83
CA TYR A 8 25.13 0.65 -21.08
C TYR A 8 24.73 -0.81 -21.31
N GLU A 9 25.15 -1.37 -22.45
CA GLU A 9 25.00 -2.79 -22.75
C GLU A 9 25.70 -3.60 -21.65
N ASN A 10 25.02 -4.62 -21.13
CA ASN A 10 25.73 -5.75 -20.52
C ASN A 10 26.58 -6.39 -21.62
N THR A 11 27.72 -6.99 -21.30
CA THR A 11 28.64 -7.64 -22.25
C THR A 11 28.01 -8.78 -23.09
N THR A 12 26.72 -9.03 -22.91
CA THR A 12 25.86 -9.98 -23.62
C THR A 12 24.83 -9.35 -24.57
N GLY A 13 24.82 -8.03 -24.79
CA GLY A 13 24.10 -7.39 -25.90
C GLY A 13 22.56 -7.30 -25.78
N GLN A 14 22.00 -7.40 -24.57
CA GLN A 14 20.58 -7.07 -24.39
C GLN A 14 20.40 -5.54 -24.28
N THR A 15 20.01 -4.92 -25.39
CA THR A 15 19.43 -3.58 -25.42
C THR A 15 17.98 -3.64 -24.94
N TRP A 16 17.53 -2.61 -24.24
CA TRP A 16 16.13 -2.48 -23.88
C TRP A 16 15.29 -2.23 -25.13
N ASP A 17 14.38 -3.14 -25.44
CA ASP A 17 13.46 -3.01 -26.56
C ASP A 17 12.37 -1.97 -26.24
N LEU A 18 12.11 -1.03 -27.16
CA LEU A 18 11.05 -0.03 -27.06
C LEU A 18 9.64 -0.65 -27.11
N SER A 19 9.53 -1.89 -27.61
CA SER A 19 8.32 -2.70 -27.61
C SER A 19 8.18 -3.62 -26.38
N GLY A 20 9.19 -3.63 -25.50
CA GLY A 20 9.24 -4.43 -24.28
C GLY A 20 10.14 -5.67 -24.41
N ASN A 21 10.77 -6.06 -23.31
CA ASN A 21 11.65 -7.22 -23.27
C ASN A 21 10.86 -8.52 -23.01
N ALA A 22 11.15 -9.58 -23.76
CA ALA A 22 10.72 -10.93 -23.40
C ALA A 22 11.60 -11.44 -22.24
N ILE A 23 11.02 -11.59 -21.05
CA ILE A 23 11.74 -12.05 -19.84
C ILE A 23 11.62 -13.58 -19.69
N ALA A 24 12.75 -14.26 -19.44
CA ALA A 24 12.77 -15.67 -19.08
C ALA A 24 12.60 -15.86 -17.55
N VAL A 25 12.41 -17.11 -17.12
CA VAL A 25 12.38 -17.44 -15.68
C VAL A 25 13.73 -17.09 -15.06
N GLY A 26 13.74 -16.17 -14.09
CA GLY A 26 14.93 -15.71 -13.39
C GLY A 26 15.46 -14.33 -13.82
N ASP A 27 14.94 -13.77 -14.92
CA ASP A 27 15.24 -12.40 -15.32
C ASP A 27 14.47 -11.40 -14.43
N TYR A 28 15.12 -10.30 -14.08
CA TYR A 28 14.49 -9.22 -13.32
C TYR A 28 15.03 -7.86 -13.75
N LEU A 29 14.17 -6.85 -13.60
CA LEU A 29 14.56 -5.46 -13.71
C LEU A 29 15.19 -5.00 -12.39
N GLY A 30 16.52 -5.03 -12.28
CA GLY A 30 17.19 -4.62 -11.04
C GLY A 30 18.70 -4.85 -10.99
N THR A 31 19.24 -4.86 -9.77
CA THR A 31 20.67 -5.02 -9.46
C THR A 31 20.93 -6.38 -8.79
N THR A 32 22.07 -7.02 -9.09
CA THR A 32 22.57 -8.25 -8.43
C THR A 32 23.42 -7.98 -7.20
N ASN A 33 23.79 -6.71 -6.95
CA ASN A 33 24.71 -6.29 -5.90
C ASN A 33 23.95 -5.67 -4.72
N ALA A 34 24.68 -5.23 -3.69
CA ALA A 34 24.10 -4.59 -2.51
C ALA A 34 23.72 -3.11 -2.71
N GLN A 35 23.49 -2.65 -3.95
CA GLN A 35 23.05 -1.30 -4.26
C GLN A 35 21.55 -1.27 -4.59
N PRO A 36 20.82 -0.20 -4.24
CA PRO A 36 19.39 -0.09 -4.54
C PRO A 36 19.13 0.20 -6.03
N LEU A 37 18.04 -0.34 -6.56
CA LEU A 37 17.46 0.13 -7.82
C LEU A 37 16.82 1.51 -7.59
N ILE A 38 17.27 2.52 -8.34
CA ILE A 38 16.70 3.87 -8.30
C ILE A 38 15.88 4.13 -9.57
N ILE A 39 14.56 4.20 -9.45
CA ILE A 39 13.65 4.66 -10.51
C ILE A 39 13.38 6.14 -10.25
N LYS A 40 13.82 7.02 -11.15
CA LYS A 40 13.64 8.46 -11.05
C LYS A 40 13.39 9.09 -12.41
N THR A 41 12.66 10.19 -12.42
CA THR A 41 12.53 11.07 -13.57
C THR A 41 13.48 12.26 -13.43
N GLN A 42 13.77 12.93 -14.55
CA GLN A 42 14.36 14.27 -14.54
C GLN A 42 13.21 15.29 -14.71
N LEU A 43 13.41 16.50 -14.19
CA LEU A 43 12.42 17.59 -14.20
C LEU A 43 11.13 17.27 -13.39
N THR A 44 10.08 18.06 -13.58
CA THR A 44 8.78 17.91 -12.91
C THR A 44 7.91 16.84 -13.58
N GLN A 45 8.42 15.61 -13.69
CA GLN A 45 7.71 14.49 -14.31
C GLN A 45 7.30 13.41 -13.31
N PRO A 46 6.12 12.77 -13.47
CA PRO A 46 5.68 11.69 -12.60
C PRO A 46 6.37 10.35 -12.94
N ILE A 47 6.37 9.43 -11.98
CA ILE A 47 6.60 8.00 -12.26
C ILE A 47 5.23 7.34 -12.45
N ASN A 48 4.96 6.76 -13.61
CA ASN A 48 3.70 6.11 -13.93
C ASN A 48 3.88 4.60 -14.13
N PHE A 49 2.95 3.82 -13.58
CA PHE A 49 2.89 2.38 -13.76
C PHE A 49 1.65 2.03 -14.57
N HIS A 50 1.84 1.36 -15.70
CA HIS A 50 0.77 1.01 -16.63
C HIS A 50 0.60 -0.51 -16.72
N THR A 51 -0.64 -0.95 -16.90
CA THR A 51 -0.95 -2.29 -17.40
C THR A 51 -1.93 -2.17 -18.55
N ASN A 52 -1.69 -2.89 -19.65
CA ASN A 52 -2.51 -2.82 -20.87
C ASN A 52 -2.79 -1.37 -21.30
N ASN A 53 -1.74 -0.56 -21.44
CA ASN A 53 -1.78 0.87 -21.80
C ASN A 53 -2.55 1.79 -20.83
N THR A 54 -3.09 1.28 -19.73
CA THR A 54 -3.84 2.06 -18.74
C THR A 54 -2.96 2.35 -17.52
N GLN A 55 -2.86 3.63 -17.12
CA GLN A 55 -2.17 4.01 -15.89
C GLN A 55 -2.92 3.44 -14.67
N ARG A 56 -2.24 2.63 -13.87
CA ARG A 56 -2.78 2.01 -12.64
C ARG A 56 -2.30 2.71 -11.38
N MET A 57 -1.07 3.21 -11.39
CA MET A 57 -0.48 3.95 -10.28
C MET A 57 0.38 5.10 -10.79
N THR A 58 0.42 6.20 -10.03
CA THR A 58 1.35 7.31 -10.27
C THR A 58 1.97 7.79 -8.98
N ILE A 59 3.21 8.25 -9.07
CA ILE A 59 3.84 9.14 -8.11
C ILE A 59 4.06 10.45 -8.86
N THR A 60 3.28 11.48 -8.51
CA THR A 60 3.39 12.80 -9.15
C THR A 60 4.73 13.45 -8.84
N SER A 61 5.12 14.45 -9.64
CA SER A 61 6.31 15.27 -9.35
C SER A 61 6.21 16.05 -8.03
N GLY A 62 4.98 16.25 -7.50
CA GLY A 62 4.74 16.80 -6.16
C GLY A 62 4.80 15.76 -5.02
N GLY A 63 5.11 14.49 -5.33
CA GLY A 63 5.22 13.42 -4.35
C GLY A 63 3.88 12.95 -3.79
N LEU A 64 2.80 13.05 -4.58
CA LEU A 64 1.50 12.45 -4.27
C LEU A 64 1.38 11.09 -4.96
N VAL A 65 0.87 10.09 -4.26
CA VAL A 65 0.66 8.74 -4.79
C VAL A 65 -0.81 8.56 -5.17
N GLY A 66 -1.07 8.20 -6.42
CA GLY A 66 -2.40 7.84 -6.91
C GLY A 66 -2.46 6.36 -7.28
N ILE A 67 -3.51 5.65 -6.86
CA ILE A 67 -3.87 4.31 -7.34
C ILE A 67 -5.25 4.40 -7.98
N GLY A 68 -5.39 4.02 -9.24
CA GLY A 68 -6.64 4.20 -10.01
C GLY A 68 -6.99 5.65 -10.35
N THR A 69 -6.08 6.60 -10.09
CA THR A 69 -6.24 8.02 -10.44
C THR A 69 -4.93 8.60 -10.97
N THR A 70 -5.03 9.56 -11.90
CA THR A 70 -3.92 10.34 -12.43
C THR A 70 -3.71 11.67 -11.70
N ASN A 71 -4.73 12.13 -10.95
CA ASN A 71 -4.76 13.42 -10.28
C ASN A 71 -5.06 13.25 -8.78
N PRO A 72 -4.16 12.64 -8.00
CA PRO A 72 -4.29 12.62 -6.55
C PRO A 72 -4.26 14.05 -5.98
N ILE A 73 -5.14 14.35 -5.04
CA ILE A 73 -5.23 15.59 -4.26
C ILE A 73 -4.74 15.43 -2.82
N HIS A 74 -4.58 14.20 -2.33
CA HIS A 74 -3.91 13.89 -1.06
C HIS A 74 -2.60 13.12 -1.29
N LYS A 75 -1.81 12.95 -0.21
CA LYS A 75 -0.52 12.22 -0.25
C LYS A 75 -0.67 10.78 -0.78
N LEU A 76 -1.80 10.15 -0.48
CA LEU A 76 -2.22 8.89 -1.06
C LEU A 76 -3.70 9.01 -1.38
N ASP A 77 -4.06 8.87 -2.66
CA ASP A 77 -5.45 8.73 -3.10
C ASP A 77 -5.64 7.41 -3.85
N ILE A 78 -6.76 6.76 -3.55
CA ILE A 78 -7.20 5.54 -4.22
C ILE A 78 -8.58 5.84 -4.78
N ASN A 79 -8.73 5.74 -6.10
CA ASN A 79 -9.99 6.00 -6.79
C ASN A 79 -10.60 4.67 -7.29
N ASP A 80 -11.92 4.56 -7.16
CA ASP A 80 -12.72 3.42 -7.63
C ASP A 80 -12.17 2.04 -7.15
N GLY A 81 -11.80 1.95 -5.88
CA GLY A 81 -11.22 0.74 -5.29
C GLY A 81 -11.22 0.72 -3.77
N ASN A 82 -10.96 -0.46 -3.19
CA ASN A 82 -10.91 -0.68 -1.74
C ASN A 82 -9.46 -0.83 -1.24
N ILE A 83 -9.19 -0.40 -0.01
CA ILE A 83 -7.99 -0.81 0.73
C ILE A 83 -8.31 -2.13 1.44
N ASN A 84 -7.75 -3.24 0.94
CA ASN A 84 -7.95 -4.55 1.55
C ASN A 84 -6.75 -4.97 2.39
N LEU A 85 -6.98 -5.26 3.68
CA LEU A 85 -5.96 -5.84 4.57
C LEU A 85 -6.28 -7.33 4.78
N VAL A 86 -5.51 -8.21 4.13
CA VAL A 86 -5.74 -9.67 4.15
C VAL A 86 -5.26 -10.37 5.43
N THR A 87 -4.36 -9.75 6.19
CA THR A 87 -3.82 -10.33 7.42
C THR A 87 -4.70 -9.93 8.60
N PHE A 88 -5.20 -10.92 9.33
CA PHE A 88 -6.25 -10.67 10.33
C PHE A 88 -5.83 -9.97 11.62
N THR A 89 -4.58 -9.49 11.70
CA THR A 89 -3.99 -8.78 12.85
C THR A 89 -3.44 -7.42 12.45
N ARG A 90 -3.91 -6.88 11.32
CA ARG A 90 -3.50 -5.56 10.81
C ARG A 90 -4.69 -4.61 10.81
N GLY A 91 -4.39 -3.34 10.67
CA GLY A 91 -5.35 -2.26 10.69
C GLY A 91 -4.70 -0.95 10.29
N TYR A 92 -5.49 0.10 10.27
CA TYR A 92 -4.99 1.46 10.14
C TYR A 92 -4.31 1.87 11.45
N MET A 93 -3.07 2.38 11.36
CA MET A 93 -2.26 2.79 12.50
C MET A 93 -1.95 4.29 12.44
N ILE A 94 -1.88 4.92 13.61
CA ILE A 94 -1.32 6.26 13.79
C ILE A 94 -0.19 6.15 14.82
N SER A 95 1.01 6.63 14.48
CA SER A 95 2.16 6.65 15.42
C SER A 95 2.48 5.29 16.07
N LYS A 96 2.34 4.19 15.32
CA LYS A 96 2.53 2.78 15.77
C LYS A 96 1.40 2.21 16.64
N GLU A 97 0.28 2.91 16.77
CA GLU A 97 -0.91 2.44 17.49
C GLU A 97 -2.03 2.10 16.51
N PHE A 98 -2.70 0.97 16.67
CA PHE A 98 -3.87 0.62 15.85
C PHE A 98 -5.08 1.49 16.23
N VAL A 99 -5.73 2.07 15.23
CA VAL A 99 -6.91 2.95 15.39
C VAL A 99 -8.15 2.33 14.77
N LEU A 100 -8.04 1.67 13.60
CA LEU A 100 -9.11 0.87 13.02
C LEU A 100 -8.55 -0.51 12.72
N TRP A 101 -8.97 -1.52 13.47
CA TRP A 101 -8.40 -2.86 13.41
C TRP A 101 -9.41 -3.94 13.79
N HIS A 102 -9.00 -5.20 13.67
CA HIS A 102 -9.76 -6.37 14.09
C HIS A 102 -8.83 -7.45 14.67
N ASN A 103 -9.36 -8.35 15.49
CA ASN A 103 -8.58 -9.28 16.34
C ASN A 103 -8.54 -10.71 15.77
N GLY A 104 -8.36 -10.87 14.46
CA GLY A 104 -8.47 -12.17 13.81
C GLY A 104 -9.82 -12.42 13.15
N ASN A 105 -10.85 -11.63 13.50
CA ASN A 105 -12.20 -11.77 12.97
C ASN A 105 -12.68 -10.45 12.36
N ALA A 106 -12.85 -10.40 11.03
CA ALA A 106 -13.30 -9.20 10.31
C ALA A 106 -14.72 -8.73 10.66
N ARG A 107 -15.49 -9.54 11.40
CA ARG A 107 -16.80 -9.13 11.96
C ARG A 107 -16.68 -8.30 13.24
N ASN A 108 -15.51 -8.26 13.87
CA ASN A 108 -15.23 -7.35 14.97
C ASN A 108 -14.49 -6.14 14.42
N ILE A 109 -14.97 -4.93 14.73
CA ILE A 109 -14.29 -3.71 14.34
C ILE A 109 -14.01 -2.90 15.60
N TYR A 110 -12.73 -2.62 15.83
CA TYR A 110 -12.24 -1.80 16.94
C TYR A 110 -11.86 -0.43 16.42
N VAL A 111 -12.45 0.61 17.01
CA VAL A 111 -12.22 2.02 16.67
C VAL A 111 -11.68 2.76 17.89
N GLY A 112 -10.40 3.15 17.84
CA GLY A 112 -9.69 3.87 18.89
C GLY A 112 -8.48 3.11 19.45
N GLN A 113 -7.49 3.86 19.96
CA GLN A 113 -6.29 3.29 20.58
C GLN A 113 -6.70 2.37 21.75
N SER A 114 -6.25 1.11 21.68
CA SER A 114 -6.51 0.06 22.69
C SER A 114 -7.99 -0.29 22.92
N ALA A 115 -8.90 0.11 22.03
CA ALA A 115 -10.31 -0.30 22.07
C ALA A 115 -10.43 -1.83 21.87
N GLY A 116 -11.14 -2.52 22.77
CA GLY A 116 -11.39 -3.96 22.72
C GLY A 116 -10.16 -4.89 22.78
N ASN A 117 -9.00 -4.39 23.24
CA ASN A 117 -7.72 -5.11 23.29
C ASN A 117 -7.78 -6.48 24.02
N ALA A 118 -8.70 -6.69 24.97
CA ALA A 118 -8.85 -7.98 25.69
C ALA A 118 -9.95 -8.91 25.15
N THR A 119 -10.61 -8.60 24.03
CA THR A 119 -11.61 -9.52 23.45
C THR A 119 -10.93 -10.72 22.77
N SER A 120 -11.12 -11.93 23.32
CA SER A 120 -10.47 -13.16 22.84
C SER A 120 -11.41 -14.14 22.11
N SER A 121 -12.75 -14.01 22.25
CA SER A 121 -13.72 -14.89 21.54
C SER A 121 -15.15 -14.33 21.39
N GLY A 122 -15.31 -13.04 21.06
CA GLY A 122 -16.61 -12.44 20.70
C GLY A 122 -16.78 -12.23 19.19
N THR A 123 -18.02 -12.16 18.68
CA THR A 123 -18.29 -11.79 17.27
C THR A 123 -19.36 -10.69 17.19
N ASN A 124 -19.25 -9.80 16.20
CA ASN A 124 -20.17 -8.68 15.94
C ASN A 124 -20.20 -7.60 17.04
N ASN A 125 -19.04 -7.21 17.59
CA ASN A 125 -18.95 -6.09 18.55
C ASN A 125 -18.36 -4.84 17.87
N THR A 126 -18.85 -3.65 18.25
CA THR A 126 -18.29 -2.35 17.84
C THR A 126 -17.82 -1.60 19.09
N PHE A 127 -16.51 -1.33 19.17
CA PHE A 127 -15.92 -0.54 20.27
C PHE A 127 -15.46 0.80 19.71
N VAL A 128 -16.00 1.91 20.22
CA VAL A 128 -15.66 3.27 19.81
C VAL A 128 -15.19 4.04 21.03
N GLY A 129 -13.92 4.44 21.06
CA GLY A 129 -13.34 5.23 22.16
C GLY A 129 -11.97 4.75 22.65
N ASN A 130 -11.18 5.64 23.28
CA ASN A 130 -9.90 5.27 23.89
C ASN A 130 -10.16 4.24 25.01
N ARG A 131 -9.59 3.03 24.89
CA ARG A 131 -9.81 1.89 25.83
C ARG A 131 -11.26 1.42 25.96
N ALA A 132 -12.16 1.78 25.04
CA ALA A 132 -13.54 1.28 25.07
C ALA A 132 -13.56 -0.26 25.05
N GLY A 133 -14.21 -0.89 26.04
CA GLY A 133 -14.30 -2.35 26.16
C GLY A 133 -12.98 -3.10 26.30
N ASN A 134 -11.92 -2.44 26.77
CA ASN A 134 -10.60 -3.04 27.01
C ASN A 134 -10.63 -4.23 27.99
N SER A 135 -11.71 -4.45 28.74
CA SER A 135 -11.91 -5.60 29.65
C SER A 135 -13.02 -6.57 29.24
N ASN A 136 -13.60 -6.44 28.05
CA ASN A 136 -14.61 -7.39 27.58
C ASN A 136 -13.92 -8.64 27.01
N THR A 137 -14.06 -9.79 27.67
CA THR A 137 -13.38 -11.03 27.28
C THR A 137 -14.27 -12.00 26.48
N VAL A 138 -15.60 -11.85 26.55
CA VAL A 138 -16.60 -12.64 25.80
C VAL A 138 -17.90 -11.83 25.65
N GLY A 139 -18.39 -11.66 24.42
CA GLY A 139 -19.65 -10.95 24.14
C GLY A 139 -20.08 -10.99 22.67
N TYR A 140 -21.39 -10.92 22.42
CA TYR A 140 -22.01 -10.83 21.10
C TYR A 140 -22.87 -9.56 21.03
N GLN A 141 -22.81 -8.81 19.93
CA GLN A 141 -23.66 -7.63 19.66
C GLN A 141 -23.57 -6.46 20.67
N ASN A 142 -22.41 -6.22 21.28
CA ASN A 142 -22.25 -5.08 22.19
C ASN A 142 -21.80 -3.81 21.45
N THR A 143 -22.35 -2.66 21.86
CA THR A 143 -21.86 -1.34 21.49
C THR A 143 -21.25 -0.69 22.73
N PHE A 144 -19.93 -0.52 22.75
CA PHE A 144 -19.25 0.29 23.76
C PHE A 144 -18.85 1.60 23.11
N SER A 145 -19.42 2.71 23.58
CA SER A 145 -19.11 4.05 23.12
C SER A 145 -18.74 4.90 24.33
N THR A 146 -17.51 5.42 24.37
CA THR A 146 -17.08 6.47 25.30
C THR A 146 -16.14 7.43 24.61
#